data_AF-E9EIK2-F1
#
_entry.id   AF-E9EIK2-F1
#
_cell.length_a   1.000
_cell.length_b   1.000
_cell.length_c   1.000
_cell.angle_alpha   90.00
_cell.angle_beta   90.00
_cell.angle_gamma   90.00
#
_symmetry.space_group_name_H-M   'P 1'
#
loop_
_entity.id
_entity.type
_entity.pdbx_description
1 polymer ?
#
loop_
_entity_poly.entity_id
_entity_poly.type
_entity_poly.pdbx_seq_one_letter_code
_entity_poly.pdbx_strand_id
1 'polypeptide(L)'
;MVTPMQQIHIGLGREGYVPVSRHQADKATYTQEHEALQASLVNSCPAHLWPKNSHKAACPRPILMTKQHQTQLAELHEALTAAITDIVERWWTDKESRFPERMPLTSKEEGLLQWLDDQVSRGTLPRYSKCRGGWRPDYMIEDPCEQGTEIENFRITEINARFSFNGFMHQAYGQLALDDMGVKSHGLVAATSAARALDGLFDLFRVDVPLHLLKGEEKGMDIHMMMHDLQRRFGFRPRLITPADLRLLPDPENSSRRKLYCVVRTNGHDGSCALKTHHGEVVEEIFQLGLELHQRELLALEPEMLRQVCLLGFNDMRTLLLVHDKRMLGIVRQELGPLVAKKVLTQAQAEVLDKGIAKTILAGSAELRQLLVKSRSFPKLRHQYILKPIRGGKGAGILFGDSISIDTWIDTLERMRTAGLGSEASYVVQRRITPRLYEMVLDSSGDRVQYPLVGTYHAVHGKLVGLGIWRTSGDRICAISTGGSWLCSVLRAD
;
A
#
# COMPACT_ATOMS: atom_id res chain seq x y z
N MET A 1 23.13 23.50 1.37
CA MET A 1 22.78 22.93 0.06
C MET A 1 22.14 21.59 0.32
N VAL A 2 20.88 21.46 -0.06
CA VAL A 2 20.17 20.20 0.08
C VAL A 2 20.51 19.33 -1.12
N THR A 3 20.91 18.09 -0.88
CA THR A 3 21.32 17.18 -1.96
C THR A 3 20.10 16.40 -2.44
N PRO A 4 19.79 16.37 -3.74
CA PRO A 4 18.71 15.56 -4.28
C PRO A 4 18.98 14.07 -4.05
N MET A 5 17.93 13.27 -4.11
CA MET A 5 18.07 11.82 -4.13
C MET A 5 18.90 11.38 -5.33
N GLN A 6 19.72 10.35 -5.14
CA GLN A 6 20.56 9.80 -6.20
C GLN A 6 20.85 8.33 -5.95
N GLN A 7 20.99 7.56 -7.02
CA GLN A 7 21.49 6.20 -6.92
C GLN A 7 23.00 6.20 -6.68
N ILE A 8 23.48 5.31 -5.81
CA ILE A 8 24.89 5.25 -5.42
C ILE A 8 25.48 3.85 -5.54
N HIS A 9 26.78 3.78 -5.80
CA HIS A 9 27.61 2.62 -5.53
C HIS A 9 28.06 2.63 -4.06
N ILE A 10 27.98 1.48 -3.40
CA ILE A 10 28.43 1.29 -2.02
C ILE A 10 29.92 0.92 -2.04
N GLY A 11 30.69 1.43 -1.08
CA GLY A 11 32.08 1.07 -0.86
C GLY A 11 33.10 1.74 -1.79
N LEU A 12 32.64 2.58 -2.72
CA LEU A 12 33.52 3.33 -3.61
C LEU A 12 33.77 4.75 -3.07
N GLY A 13 34.94 5.33 -3.39
CA GLY A 13 35.25 6.73 -3.07
C GLY A 13 35.54 6.99 -1.58
N ARG A 14 35.90 8.25 -1.26
CA ARG A 14 36.33 8.66 0.09
C ARG A 14 35.21 8.68 1.12
N GLU A 15 33.98 8.93 0.68
CA GLU A 15 32.79 9.00 1.53
C GLU A 15 32.15 7.62 1.75
N GLY A 16 32.79 6.54 1.29
CA GLY A 16 32.22 5.18 1.31
C GLY A 16 31.12 4.95 0.27
N TYR A 17 30.82 5.92 -0.58
CA TYR A 17 29.97 5.76 -1.75
C TYR A 17 30.33 6.75 -2.87
N VAL A 18 29.89 6.43 -4.10
CA VAL A 18 29.95 7.36 -5.24
C VAL A 18 28.61 7.37 -5.99
N PRO A 19 28.06 8.54 -6.37
CA PRO A 19 26.89 8.62 -7.23
C PRO A 19 27.10 7.93 -8.59
N VAL A 20 26.10 7.16 -9.03
CA VAL A 20 26.11 6.49 -10.35
C VAL A 20 26.25 7.50 -11.50
N SER A 21 25.72 8.71 -11.35
CA SER A 21 25.89 9.79 -12.34
C SER A 21 27.35 10.17 -12.56
N ARG A 22 28.18 10.07 -11.52
CA ARG A 22 29.59 10.54 -11.51
C ARG A 22 30.61 9.44 -11.75
N HIS A 23 30.20 8.17 -11.79
CA HIS A 23 31.13 7.06 -11.91
C HIS A 23 30.55 5.94 -12.78
N GLN A 24 31.38 5.40 -13.67
CA GLN A 24 31.06 4.21 -14.45
C GLN A 24 31.98 3.10 -13.96
N ALA A 25 31.43 2.14 -13.21
CA ALA A 25 32.18 0.96 -12.82
C ALA A 25 32.42 0.05 -14.02
N ASP A 26 33.36 -0.89 -13.91
CA ASP A 26 33.54 -1.92 -14.92
C ASP A 26 32.43 -3.00 -14.82
N LYS A 27 32.28 -3.78 -15.88
CA LYS A 27 31.27 -4.84 -15.96
C LYS A 27 31.45 -5.91 -14.87
N ALA A 28 32.69 -6.18 -14.45
CA ALA A 28 32.98 -7.16 -13.41
C ALA A 28 32.42 -6.69 -12.05
N THR A 29 32.60 -5.41 -11.72
CA THR A 29 32.06 -4.77 -10.52
C THR A 29 30.54 -4.83 -10.50
N TYR A 30 29.88 -4.44 -11.60
CA TYR A 30 28.41 -4.54 -11.68
C TYR A 30 27.91 -5.97 -11.53
N THR A 31 28.61 -6.94 -12.12
CA THR A 31 28.25 -8.36 -12.00
C THR A 31 28.41 -8.84 -10.57
N GLN A 32 29.54 -8.54 -9.93
CA GLN A 32 29.82 -8.88 -8.54
C GLN A 32 28.79 -8.29 -7.57
N GLU A 33 28.43 -7.00 -7.73
CA GLU A 33 27.42 -6.36 -6.90
C GLU A 33 26.06 -7.07 -7.00
N HIS A 34 25.64 -7.48 -8.21
CA HIS A 34 24.38 -8.22 -8.37
C HIS A 34 24.47 -9.62 -7.77
N GLU A 35 25.54 -10.36 -8.04
CA GLU A 35 25.71 -11.72 -7.53
C GLU A 35 25.72 -11.73 -5.99
N ALA A 36 26.41 -10.76 -5.37
CA ALA A 36 26.44 -10.61 -3.92
C ALA A 36 25.05 -10.35 -3.34
N LEU A 37 24.29 -9.42 -3.92
CA LEU A 37 22.92 -9.14 -3.50
C LEU A 37 22.00 -10.36 -3.69
N GLN A 38 22.05 -11.00 -4.86
CA GLN A 38 21.22 -12.18 -5.16
C GLN A 38 21.52 -13.33 -4.19
N ALA A 39 22.80 -13.57 -3.89
CA ALA A 39 23.20 -14.58 -2.92
C ALA A 39 22.60 -14.30 -1.54
N SER A 40 22.70 -13.06 -1.04
CA SER A 40 22.10 -12.69 0.25
C SER A 40 20.56 -12.79 0.26
N LEU A 41 19.89 -12.36 -0.81
CA LEU A 41 18.43 -12.46 -0.92
C LEU A 41 17.93 -13.91 -0.87
N VAL A 42 18.60 -14.82 -1.57
CA VAL A 42 18.24 -16.25 -1.61
C VAL A 42 18.60 -16.95 -0.29
N ASN A 43 19.67 -16.53 0.39
CA ASN A 43 19.99 -16.98 1.75
C ASN A 43 18.91 -16.54 2.75
N SER A 44 18.39 -15.31 2.61
CA SER A 44 17.34 -14.77 3.47
C SER A 44 15.99 -15.47 3.26
N CYS A 45 15.67 -15.82 2.00
CA CYS A 45 14.42 -16.45 1.63
C CYS A 45 14.58 -17.31 0.36
N PRO A 46 14.18 -18.60 0.38
CA PRO A 46 14.30 -19.49 -0.77
C PRO A 46 13.73 -18.89 -2.06
N ALA A 47 14.48 -19.02 -3.16
CA ALA A 47 14.17 -18.39 -4.45
C ALA A 47 12.74 -18.67 -4.96
N HIS A 48 12.22 -19.89 -4.73
CA HIS A 48 10.89 -20.31 -5.17
C HIS A 48 9.73 -19.61 -4.43
N LEU A 49 9.99 -18.99 -3.27
CA LEU A 49 9.00 -18.22 -2.52
C LEU A 49 8.89 -16.78 -3.01
N TRP A 50 9.85 -16.29 -3.80
CA TRP A 50 9.80 -14.97 -4.39
C TRP A 50 8.84 -14.97 -5.59
N PRO A 51 7.77 -14.16 -5.57
CA PRO A 51 6.74 -14.16 -6.61
C PRO A 51 7.34 -13.80 -7.97
N LYS A 52 7.08 -14.63 -8.99
CA LYS A 52 7.61 -14.41 -10.36
C LYS A 52 9.13 -14.16 -10.41
N ASN A 53 9.89 -14.77 -9.49
CA ASN A 53 11.34 -14.53 -9.35
C ASN A 53 11.70 -13.06 -9.07
N SER A 54 10.87 -12.33 -8.31
CA SER A 54 11.09 -10.91 -8.04
C SER A 54 12.45 -10.58 -7.42
N HIS A 55 13.11 -11.53 -6.74
CA HIS A 55 14.51 -11.35 -6.28
C HIS A 55 15.44 -10.93 -7.42
N LYS A 56 15.26 -11.47 -8.64
CA LYS A 56 16.12 -11.15 -9.80
C LYS A 56 15.96 -9.71 -10.31
N ALA A 57 14.86 -9.05 -9.96
CA ALA A 57 14.62 -7.65 -10.30
C ALA A 57 15.21 -6.66 -9.27
N ALA A 58 15.86 -7.18 -8.22
CA ALA A 58 16.49 -6.36 -7.19
C ALA A 58 17.77 -5.70 -7.72
N CYS A 59 17.91 -4.41 -7.48
CA CYS A 59 19.11 -3.65 -7.82
C CYS A 59 19.95 -3.40 -6.56
N PRO A 60 21.26 -3.74 -6.55
CA PRO A 60 22.15 -3.62 -5.39
C PRO A 60 22.58 -2.18 -5.08
N ARG A 61 22.30 -1.24 -5.98
CA ARG A 61 22.68 0.18 -5.84
C ARG A 61 21.48 0.95 -5.29
N PRO A 62 21.47 1.30 -3.98
CA PRO A 62 20.32 1.93 -3.34
C PRO A 62 20.17 3.40 -3.74
N ILE A 63 19.02 4.00 -3.38
CA ILE A 63 18.86 5.46 -3.38
C ILE A 63 19.43 6.01 -2.09
N LEU A 64 20.39 6.92 -2.21
CA LEU A 64 20.81 7.78 -1.13
C LEU A 64 19.78 8.88 -0.93
N MET A 65 19.23 8.95 0.27
CA MET A 65 18.31 9.98 0.71
C MET A 65 18.94 10.85 1.82
N THR A 66 18.27 11.94 2.17
CA THR A 66 18.66 12.79 3.30
C THR A 66 17.65 12.67 4.43
N LYS A 67 18.03 13.07 5.64
CA LYS A 67 17.11 13.16 6.78
C LYS A 67 15.91 14.07 6.50
N GLN A 68 16.11 15.13 5.72
CA GLN A 68 15.03 16.04 5.35
C GLN A 68 13.94 15.35 4.52
N HIS A 69 14.30 14.42 3.64
CA HIS A 69 13.32 13.58 2.93
C HIS A 69 12.52 12.69 3.89
N GLN A 70 13.16 12.15 4.93
CA GLN A 70 12.46 11.36 5.95
C GLN A 70 11.50 12.23 6.77
N THR A 71 11.92 13.44 7.15
CA THR A 71 11.06 14.40 7.85
C THR A 71 9.85 14.78 7.01
N GLN A 72 10.05 15.14 5.74
CA GLN A 72 8.97 15.45 4.80
C GLN A 72 7.95 14.30 4.69
N LEU A 73 8.44 13.05 4.60
CA LEU A 73 7.56 11.88 4.55
C LEU A 73 6.79 11.67 5.87
N ALA A 74 7.46 11.86 7.01
CA ALA A 74 6.86 11.71 8.32
C ALA A 74 5.74 12.74 8.55
N GLU A 75 6.00 14.02 8.25
CA GLU A 75 5.02 15.10 8.33
C GLU A 75 3.82 14.84 7.41
N LEU A 76 4.08 14.41 6.17
CA LEU A 76 3.03 14.04 5.22
C LEU A 76 2.18 12.88 5.75
N HIS A 77 2.80 11.84 6.29
CA HIS A 77 2.07 10.70 6.83
C HIS A 77 1.27 11.04 8.08
N GLU A 78 1.83 11.84 8.98
CA GLU A 78 1.16 12.29 10.20
C GLU A 78 -0.13 13.05 9.86
N ALA A 79 -0.01 14.05 8.98
CA ALA A 79 -1.15 14.83 8.51
C ALA A 79 -2.19 13.94 7.81
N LEU A 80 -1.75 13.01 6.95
CA LEU A 80 -2.64 12.11 6.22
C LEU A 80 -3.41 11.20 7.18
N THR A 81 -2.72 10.66 8.20
CA THR A 81 -3.33 9.79 9.21
C THR A 81 -4.35 10.56 10.04
N ALA A 82 -4.04 11.79 10.45
CA ALA A 82 -4.98 12.64 11.19
C ALA A 82 -6.25 12.89 10.36
N ALA A 83 -6.10 13.29 9.10
CA ALA A 83 -7.22 13.55 8.19
C ALA A 83 -8.08 12.30 7.95
N ILE A 84 -7.47 11.17 7.61
CA ILE A 84 -8.19 9.91 7.34
C ILE A 84 -8.89 9.40 8.61
N THR A 85 -8.23 9.47 9.77
CA THR A 85 -8.82 9.03 11.04
C THR A 85 -10.11 9.78 11.30
N ASP A 86 -10.06 11.11 11.22
CA ASP A 86 -11.23 11.96 11.43
C ASP A 86 -12.33 11.63 10.41
N ILE A 87 -12.03 11.68 9.10
CA ILE A 87 -13.02 11.41 8.04
C ILE A 87 -13.74 10.07 8.24
N VAL A 88 -13.00 9.01 8.59
CA VAL A 88 -13.58 7.68 8.79
C VAL A 88 -14.43 7.62 10.07
N GLU A 89 -13.99 8.24 11.18
CA GLU A 89 -14.74 8.21 12.44
C GLU A 89 -16.07 8.97 12.39
N ARG A 90 -16.18 10.00 11.54
CA ARG A 90 -17.44 10.75 11.36
C ARG A 90 -18.15 10.46 10.04
N TRP A 91 -17.79 9.35 9.37
CA TRP A 91 -18.30 8.99 8.05
C TRP A 91 -19.85 9.04 7.95
N TRP A 92 -20.54 8.55 8.99
CA TRP A 92 -22.01 8.49 9.04
C TRP A 92 -22.66 9.68 9.74
N THR A 93 -21.94 10.33 10.65
CA THR A 93 -22.48 11.36 11.55
C THR A 93 -22.37 12.77 10.98
N ASP A 94 -21.38 13.04 10.12
CA ASP A 94 -21.19 14.37 9.53
C ASP A 94 -22.08 14.57 8.29
N LYS A 95 -23.26 15.16 8.53
CA LYS A 95 -24.25 15.45 7.49
C LYS A 95 -23.85 16.63 6.59
N GLU A 96 -22.90 17.46 7.00
CA GLU A 96 -22.43 18.60 6.20
C GLU A 96 -21.43 18.13 5.15
N SER A 97 -20.47 17.29 5.54
CA SER A 97 -19.45 16.77 4.63
C SER A 97 -19.97 15.74 3.62
N ARG A 98 -21.11 15.09 3.90
CA ARG A 98 -21.85 14.21 2.97
C ARG A 98 -20.96 13.15 2.31
N PHE A 99 -20.17 12.46 3.13
CA PHE A 99 -19.19 11.48 2.63
C PHE A 99 -19.80 10.34 1.82
N PRO A 100 -20.90 9.69 2.27
CA PRO A 100 -21.53 8.63 1.50
C PRO A 100 -21.97 9.09 0.11
N GLU A 101 -22.39 10.35 -0.06
CA GLU A 101 -22.79 10.86 -1.38
C GLU A 101 -21.62 11.22 -2.28
N ARG A 102 -20.47 11.58 -1.71
CA ARG A 102 -19.22 11.86 -2.46
C ARG A 102 -18.48 10.59 -2.85
N MET A 103 -18.64 9.54 -2.07
CA MET A 103 -18.04 8.23 -2.28
C MET A 103 -19.07 7.13 -2.01
N PRO A 104 -20.09 7.00 -2.89
CA PRO A 104 -21.11 5.99 -2.68
C PRO A 104 -20.52 4.59 -2.71
N LEU A 105 -21.12 3.75 -1.88
CA LEU A 105 -20.79 2.35 -1.72
C LEU A 105 -21.95 1.50 -2.25
N THR A 106 -21.69 0.23 -2.49
CA THR A 106 -22.78 -0.72 -2.75
C THR A 106 -23.60 -0.89 -1.48
N SER A 107 -24.86 -1.29 -1.61
CA SER A 107 -25.73 -1.54 -0.45
C SER A 107 -25.12 -2.53 0.55
N LYS A 108 -24.42 -3.56 0.04
CA LYS A 108 -23.74 -4.56 0.88
C LYS A 108 -22.57 -3.97 1.67
N GLU A 109 -21.76 -3.11 1.05
CA GLU A 109 -20.65 -2.43 1.72
C GLU A 109 -21.13 -1.42 2.75
N GLU A 110 -22.12 -0.60 2.38
CA GLU A 110 -22.72 0.39 3.28
C GLU A 110 -23.34 -0.30 4.50
N GLY A 111 -24.17 -1.33 4.29
CA GLY A 111 -24.79 -2.07 5.38
C GLY A 111 -23.76 -2.76 6.29
N LEU A 112 -22.65 -3.24 5.74
CA LEU A 112 -21.56 -3.80 6.54
C LEU A 112 -20.86 -2.73 7.38
N LEU A 113 -20.52 -1.58 6.80
CA LEU A 113 -19.83 -0.51 7.51
C LEU A 113 -20.71 0.14 8.59
N GLN A 114 -22.01 0.30 8.34
CA GLN A 114 -22.98 0.75 9.35
C GLN A 114 -23.11 -0.29 10.48
N TRP A 115 -23.12 -1.59 10.15
CA TRP A 115 -23.11 -2.63 11.17
C TRP A 115 -21.84 -2.61 12.03
N LEU A 116 -20.67 -2.35 11.43
CA LEU A 116 -19.40 -2.19 12.16
C LEU A 116 -19.43 -0.97 13.09
N ASP A 117 -20.06 0.12 12.67
CA ASP A 117 -20.25 1.32 13.51
C ASP A 117 -21.13 1.03 14.75
N ASP A 118 -22.18 0.23 14.59
CA ASP A 118 -22.97 -0.30 15.72
C ASP A 118 -22.11 -1.19 16.64
N GLN A 119 -21.20 -2.01 16.09
CA GLN A 119 -20.28 -2.82 16.91
C GLN A 119 -19.30 -1.97 17.72
N VAL A 120 -18.89 -0.81 17.21
CA VAL A 120 -18.10 0.17 17.97
C VAL A 120 -18.91 0.72 19.13
N SER A 121 -20.16 1.10 18.89
CA SER A 121 -21.06 1.63 19.93
C SER A 121 -21.34 0.61 21.04
N ARG A 122 -21.34 -0.69 20.72
CA ARG A 122 -21.48 -1.80 21.67
C ARG A 122 -20.19 -2.19 22.39
N GLY A 123 -19.05 -1.63 22.00
CA GLY A 123 -17.74 -1.98 22.55
C GLY A 123 -17.16 -3.31 22.05
N THR A 124 -17.78 -3.94 21.05
CA THR A 124 -17.30 -5.20 20.44
C THR A 124 -16.14 -4.94 19.47
N LEU A 125 -16.13 -3.78 18.81
CA LEU A 125 -15.08 -3.36 17.89
C LEU A 125 -14.42 -2.07 18.41
N PRO A 126 -13.08 -1.96 18.38
CA PRO A 126 -12.42 -0.71 18.72
C PRO A 126 -12.80 0.44 17.77
N ARG A 127 -12.72 1.68 18.30
CA ARG A 127 -12.76 2.88 17.48
C ARG A 127 -11.68 2.84 16.41
N TYR A 128 -11.97 3.41 15.26
CA TYR A 128 -11.04 3.37 14.13
C TYR A 128 -9.66 3.92 14.49
N SER A 129 -9.59 4.98 15.30
CA SER A 129 -8.35 5.54 15.82
C SER A 129 -7.46 4.59 16.64
N LYS A 130 -7.95 3.39 17.00
CA LYS A 130 -7.20 2.37 17.75
C LYS A 130 -6.90 1.11 16.93
N CYS A 131 -7.50 0.95 15.75
CA CYS A 131 -7.38 -0.27 14.95
C CYS A 131 -7.41 0.07 13.45
N ARG A 132 -6.48 0.90 12.96
CA ARG A 132 -6.50 1.30 11.54
C ARG A 132 -6.02 0.19 10.59
N GLY A 133 -5.39 -0.86 11.13
CA GLY A 133 -4.78 -1.91 10.33
C GLY A 133 -3.54 -1.41 9.59
N GLY A 134 -3.22 -2.05 8.46
CA GLY A 134 -2.02 -1.77 7.68
C GLY A 134 -2.35 -1.15 6.32
N TRP A 135 -1.64 -0.10 5.95
CA TRP A 135 -1.72 0.48 4.60
C TRP A 135 -0.35 0.87 4.05
N ARG A 136 -0.27 0.91 2.71
CA ARG A 136 0.91 1.26 1.94
C ARG A 136 0.57 2.32 0.90
N PRO A 137 0.88 3.59 1.15
CA PRO A 137 0.73 4.63 0.14
C PRO A 137 1.84 4.54 -0.90
N ASP A 138 1.44 4.66 -2.16
CA ASP A 138 2.36 4.69 -3.30
C ASP A 138 2.46 6.13 -3.80
N TYR A 139 3.68 6.63 -3.95
CA TYR A 139 3.96 8.03 -4.28
C TYR A 139 4.98 8.15 -5.42
N MET A 140 4.89 9.26 -6.15
CA MET A 140 5.85 9.65 -7.19
C MET A 140 6.58 10.91 -6.77
N ILE A 141 7.69 11.19 -7.45
CA ILE A 141 8.57 12.30 -7.13
C ILE A 141 8.46 13.37 -8.20
N GLU A 142 8.16 14.61 -7.81
CA GLU A 142 8.18 15.77 -8.71
C GLU A 142 9.29 16.73 -8.31
N ASP A 143 9.76 17.50 -9.28
CA ASP A 143 10.62 18.63 -8.99
C ASP A 143 9.91 19.63 -8.05
N PRO A 144 10.68 20.35 -7.22
CA PRO A 144 10.12 21.32 -6.29
C PRO A 144 9.22 22.33 -7.02
N CYS A 145 8.04 22.58 -6.44
CA CYS A 145 7.06 23.49 -7.03
C CYS A 145 7.39 24.97 -6.80
N GLU A 146 8.26 25.29 -5.84
CA GLU A 146 8.58 26.65 -5.42
C GLU A 146 10.03 27.02 -5.77
N GLN A 147 10.20 28.18 -6.41
CA GLN A 147 11.53 28.73 -6.70
C GLN A 147 12.31 28.90 -5.38
N GLY A 148 13.45 28.24 -5.25
CA GLY A 148 14.30 28.28 -4.06
C GLY A 148 14.12 27.10 -3.09
N THR A 149 13.12 26.23 -3.29
CA THR A 149 13.10 24.92 -2.62
C THR A 149 13.97 23.93 -3.42
N GLU A 150 15.01 23.39 -2.77
CA GLU A 150 15.97 22.48 -3.43
C GLU A 150 15.57 20.99 -3.32
N ILE A 151 14.54 20.65 -2.53
CA ILE A 151 14.16 19.25 -2.27
C ILE A 151 12.99 18.78 -3.11
N GLU A 152 13.07 17.53 -3.54
CA GLU A 152 12.03 16.88 -4.29
C GLU A 152 10.70 16.81 -3.53
N ASN A 153 9.58 16.88 -4.27
CA ASN A 153 8.27 16.77 -3.66
C ASN A 153 7.69 15.35 -3.79
N PHE A 154 7.38 14.72 -2.66
CA PHE A 154 6.69 13.44 -2.63
C PHE A 154 5.19 13.63 -2.85
N ARG A 155 4.64 12.94 -3.84
CA ARG A 155 3.22 13.06 -4.25
C ARG A 155 2.52 11.71 -4.18
N ILE A 156 1.72 11.48 -3.15
CA ILE A 156 0.91 10.28 -2.96
C ILE A 156 -0.13 10.19 -4.09
N THR A 157 -0.17 9.04 -4.74
CA THR A 157 -1.02 8.81 -5.91
C THR A 157 -2.15 7.82 -5.65
N GLU A 158 -1.98 6.94 -4.66
CA GLU A 158 -2.97 5.99 -4.17
C GLU A 158 -2.56 5.43 -2.79
N ILE A 159 -3.51 4.80 -2.10
CA ILE A 159 -3.28 4.04 -0.86
C ILE A 159 -3.67 2.57 -1.10
N ASN A 160 -2.73 1.66 -0.86
CA ASN A 160 -2.94 0.23 -0.96
C ASN A 160 -3.14 -0.36 0.43
N ALA A 161 -4.32 -0.88 0.74
CA ALA A 161 -4.59 -1.45 2.08
C ALA A 161 -5.19 -2.86 2.06
N ARG A 162 -5.58 -3.41 0.91
CA ARG A 162 -6.21 -4.74 0.83
C ARG A 162 -5.26 -5.89 1.11
N PHE A 163 -4.02 -5.78 0.65
CA PHE A 163 -2.98 -6.81 0.78
C PHE A 163 -1.85 -6.28 1.66
N SER A 164 -2.11 -6.24 2.98
CA SER A 164 -1.31 -5.52 3.97
C SER A 164 0.15 -5.97 4.06
N PHE A 165 0.48 -7.17 3.59
CA PHE A 165 1.85 -7.69 3.62
C PHE A 165 2.73 -7.17 2.48
N ASN A 166 2.14 -6.72 1.38
CA ASN A 166 2.87 -6.48 0.14
C ASN A 166 3.89 -5.35 0.28
N GLY A 167 5.17 -5.68 0.09
CA GLY A 167 6.30 -4.76 0.11
C GLY A 167 7.07 -4.74 1.43
N PHE A 168 6.61 -5.42 2.49
CA PHE A 168 7.34 -5.51 3.76
C PHE A 168 8.57 -6.42 3.65
N MET A 169 8.40 -7.61 3.07
CA MET A 169 9.47 -8.61 2.95
C MET A 169 10.49 -8.20 1.89
N HIS A 170 10.05 -7.57 0.79
CA HIS A 170 10.97 -6.98 -0.18
C HIS A 170 11.84 -5.89 0.47
N GLN A 171 11.25 -5.01 1.28
CA GLN A 171 11.99 -3.98 2.02
C GLN A 171 12.96 -4.61 3.04
N ALA A 172 12.49 -5.53 3.87
CA ALA A 172 13.29 -6.11 4.94
C ALA A 172 14.47 -6.93 4.40
N TYR A 173 14.22 -7.84 3.46
CA TYR A 173 15.29 -8.67 2.89
C TYR A 173 16.21 -7.88 1.96
N GLY A 174 15.69 -6.90 1.22
CA GLY A 174 16.53 -5.98 0.47
C GLY A 174 17.50 -5.22 1.36
N GLN A 175 17.03 -4.74 2.52
CA GLN A 175 17.90 -4.06 3.48
C GLN A 175 18.91 -4.99 4.15
N LEU A 176 18.53 -6.23 4.50
CA LEU A 176 19.48 -7.22 5.02
C LEU A 176 20.58 -7.51 3.98
N ALA A 177 20.22 -7.65 2.71
CA ALA A 177 21.19 -7.89 1.66
C ALA A 177 22.16 -6.73 1.46
N LEU A 178 21.69 -5.49 1.60
CA LEU A 178 22.58 -4.32 1.61
C LEU A 178 23.49 -4.28 2.85
N ASP A 179 22.97 -4.67 4.02
CA ASP A 179 23.77 -4.77 5.24
C ASP A 179 24.89 -5.82 5.08
N ASP A 180 24.61 -6.98 4.47
CA ASP A 180 25.60 -8.02 4.14
C ASP A 180 26.66 -7.54 3.13
N MET A 181 26.29 -6.60 2.26
CA MET A 181 27.20 -5.92 1.32
C MET A 181 28.02 -4.80 1.97
N GLY A 182 27.94 -4.60 3.30
CA GLY A 182 28.81 -3.69 4.02
C GLY A 182 28.35 -2.23 4.03
N VAL A 183 27.07 -1.92 3.80
CA VAL A 183 26.55 -0.55 3.86
C VAL A 183 26.99 0.20 5.13
N LYS A 184 26.91 -0.47 6.29
CA LYS A 184 27.32 0.13 7.58
C LYS A 184 28.82 0.40 7.69
N SER A 185 29.67 -0.50 7.20
CA SER A 185 31.13 -0.29 7.20
C SER A 185 31.56 0.87 6.30
N HIS A 186 30.67 1.33 5.42
CA HIS A 186 30.90 2.45 4.51
C HIS A 186 30.20 3.75 4.94
N GLY A 187 29.83 3.88 6.22
CA GLY A 187 29.26 5.12 6.76
C GLY A 187 27.84 5.40 6.29
N LEU A 188 27.11 4.36 5.86
CA LEU A 188 25.72 4.44 5.45
C LEU A 188 24.83 3.63 6.39
N VAL A 189 23.58 4.04 6.53
CA VAL A 189 22.55 3.33 7.31
C VAL A 189 21.28 3.15 6.50
N ALA A 190 20.50 2.13 6.84
CA ALA A 190 19.18 1.91 6.26
C ALA A 190 18.27 3.14 6.49
N ALA A 191 17.58 3.61 5.45
CA ALA A 191 16.52 4.61 5.67
C ALA A 191 15.31 3.99 6.40
N THR A 192 15.14 2.66 6.30
CA THR A 192 14.24 1.87 7.14
C THR A 192 14.86 0.50 7.35
N SER A 193 15.25 0.20 8.59
CA SER A 193 15.92 -1.06 8.93
C SER A 193 14.98 -2.25 8.74
N ALA A 194 15.56 -3.42 8.46
CA ALA A 194 14.80 -4.66 8.34
C ALA A 194 14.02 -5.01 9.61
N ALA A 195 14.62 -4.78 10.78
CA ALA A 195 13.97 -4.96 12.08
C ALA A 195 12.73 -4.06 12.19
N ARG A 196 12.86 -2.76 11.95
CA ARG A 196 11.74 -1.82 12.01
C ARG A 196 10.60 -2.18 11.07
N ALA A 197 10.92 -2.62 9.85
CA ALA A 197 9.91 -3.07 8.89
C ALA A 197 9.15 -4.30 9.39
N LEU A 198 9.85 -5.30 9.92
CA LEU A 198 9.25 -6.55 10.40
C LEU A 198 8.50 -6.36 11.72
N ASP A 199 9.03 -5.58 12.65
CA ASP A 199 8.34 -5.24 13.91
C ASP A 199 7.03 -4.52 13.60
N GLY A 200 7.05 -3.55 12.68
CA GLY A 200 5.84 -2.89 12.21
C GLY A 200 4.84 -3.85 11.56
N LEU A 201 5.29 -4.83 10.78
CA LEU A 201 4.43 -5.87 10.21
C LEU A 201 3.82 -6.75 11.32
N PHE A 202 4.60 -7.17 12.30
CA PHE A 202 4.14 -8.04 13.39
C PHE A 202 3.21 -7.32 14.36
N ASP A 203 3.31 -5.99 14.49
CA ASP A 203 2.33 -5.17 15.23
C ASP A 203 0.91 -5.23 14.65
N LEU A 204 0.71 -5.78 13.45
CA LEU A 204 -0.63 -6.00 12.90
C LEU A 204 -1.38 -7.13 13.62
N PHE A 205 -0.70 -8.17 14.09
CA PHE A 205 -1.36 -9.39 14.55
C PHE A 205 -0.68 -9.99 15.78
N ARG A 206 -1.36 -10.94 16.41
CA ARG A 206 -0.85 -11.60 17.61
C ARG A 206 0.00 -12.81 17.22
N VAL A 207 1.23 -12.89 17.71
CA VAL A 207 2.13 -14.03 17.42
C VAL A 207 1.94 -15.20 18.38
N ASP A 208 1.21 -15.00 19.48
CA ASP A 208 0.94 -15.97 20.54
C ASP A 208 -0.31 -16.83 20.29
N VAL A 209 -1.08 -16.55 19.24
CA VAL A 209 -2.27 -17.33 18.85
C VAL A 209 -2.20 -17.76 17.39
N PRO A 210 -2.89 -18.84 16.97
CA PRO A 210 -2.89 -19.30 15.58
C PRO A 210 -3.27 -18.19 14.60
N LEU A 211 -2.53 -18.10 13.49
CA LEU A 211 -2.77 -17.13 12.43
C LEU A 211 -3.33 -17.82 11.18
N HIS A 212 -4.56 -17.47 10.81
CA HIS A 212 -5.19 -17.90 9.57
C HIS A 212 -5.15 -16.79 8.53
N LEU A 213 -4.84 -17.13 7.29
CA LEU A 213 -4.78 -16.22 6.16
C LEU A 213 -5.84 -16.65 5.14
N LEU A 214 -6.91 -15.87 5.04
CA LEU A 214 -8.02 -16.12 4.12
C LEU A 214 -7.62 -15.65 2.71
N LYS A 215 -7.31 -16.62 1.86
CA LYS A 215 -6.71 -16.42 0.54
C LYS A 215 -7.68 -16.82 -0.58
N GLY A 216 -7.68 -16.01 -1.63
CA GLY A 216 -8.45 -16.21 -2.85
C GLY A 216 -7.56 -16.22 -4.08
N GLU A 217 -7.99 -15.53 -5.14
CA GLU A 217 -7.30 -15.50 -6.43
C GLU A 217 -5.98 -14.72 -6.43
N GLU A 218 -5.82 -13.71 -5.55
CA GLU A 218 -4.59 -12.92 -5.50
C GLU A 218 -3.42 -13.82 -5.11
N LYS A 219 -2.37 -13.84 -5.95
CA LYS A 219 -1.18 -14.64 -5.69
C LYS A 219 -0.40 -14.12 -4.48
N GLY A 220 -0.37 -12.80 -4.31
CA GLY A 220 0.36 -12.11 -3.25
C GLY A 220 1.83 -11.92 -3.63
N MET A 221 2.43 -10.81 -3.20
CA MET A 221 3.86 -10.58 -3.40
C MET A 221 4.69 -11.12 -2.23
N ASP A 222 4.26 -10.84 -1.00
CA ASP A 222 5.11 -11.06 0.17
C ASP A 222 4.58 -12.17 1.08
N ILE A 223 3.31 -12.57 0.92
CA ILE A 223 2.61 -13.50 1.82
C ILE A 223 3.40 -14.79 2.08
N HIS A 224 3.94 -15.42 1.04
CA HIS A 224 4.66 -16.69 1.16
C HIS A 224 6.04 -16.51 1.82
N MET A 225 6.70 -15.38 1.55
CA MET A 225 7.97 -15.01 2.19
C MET A 225 7.77 -14.71 3.68
N MET A 226 6.68 -14.04 4.03
CA MET A 226 6.28 -13.74 5.41
C MET A 226 5.97 -15.03 6.18
N MET A 227 5.22 -15.96 5.59
CA MET A 227 4.95 -17.26 6.23
C MET A 227 6.23 -18.05 6.53
N HIS A 228 7.21 -17.99 5.62
CA HIS A 228 8.53 -18.61 5.82
C HIS A 228 9.29 -17.93 6.96
N ASP A 229 9.27 -16.59 7.03
CA ASP A 229 9.93 -15.84 8.09
C ASP A 229 9.32 -16.14 9.47
N LEU A 230 7.99 -16.18 9.58
CA LEU A 230 7.30 -16.51 10.83
C LEU A 230 7.65 -17.93 11.31
N GLN A 231 7.68 -18.91 10.41
CA GLN A 231 8.09 -20.28 10.76
C GLN A 231 9.53 -20.33 11.26
N ARG A 232 10.43 -19.58 10.64
CA ARG A 232 11.84 -19.52 11.04
C ARG A 232 12.03 -18.80 12.39
N ARG A 233 11.30 -17.70 12.63
CA ARG A 233 11.49 -16.84 13.82
C ARG A 233 10.73 -17.34 15.04
N PHE A 234 9.49 -17.77 14.85
CA PHE A 234 8.55 -18.08 15.94
C PHE A 234 8.16 -19.56 15.99
N GLY A 235 8.64 -20.39 15.06
CA GLY A 235 8.39 -21.83 15.07
C GLY A 235 6.99 -22.25 14.62
N PHE A 236 6.11 -21.31 14.24
CA PHE A 236 4.78 -21.60 13.72
C PHE A 236 4.62 -21.11 12.28
N ARG A 237 3.82 -21.84 11.49
CA ARG A 237 3.46 -21.45 10.13
C ARG A 237 2.01 -20.99 10.09
N PRO A 238 1.71 -19.79 9.56
CA PRO A 238 0.32 -19.39 9.31
C PRO A 238 -0.39 -20.39 8.40
N ARG A 239 -1.70 -20.53 8.58
CA ARG A 239 -2.52 -21.46 7.80
C ARG A 239 -3.22 -20.71 6.67
N LEU A 240 -2.97 -21.12 5.43
CA LEU A 240 -3.74 -20.66 4.28
C LEU A 240 -5.09 -21.38 4.28
N ILE A 241 -6.17 -20.60 4.27
CA ILE A 241 -7.54 -21.11 4.16
C ILE A 241 -8.27 -20.37 3.05
N THR A 242 -9.30 -20.99 2.49
CA THR A 242 -10.17 -20.40 1.46
C THR A 242 -11.55 -20.09 2.02
N PRO A 243 -12.37 -19.25 1.35
CA PRO A 243 -13.77 -19.05 1.73
C PRO A 243 -14.56 -20.35 1.91
N ALA A 244 -14.27 -21.40 1.12
CA ALA A 244 -14.94 -22.69 1.20
C ALA A 244 -14.62 -23.47 2.50
N ASP A 245 -13.52 -23.13 3.18
CA ASP A 245 -13.10 -23.79 4.42
C ASP A 245 -13.81 -23.22 5.66
N LEU A 246 -14.49 -22.07 5.54
CA LEU A 246 -15.09 -21.38 6.68
C LEU A 246 -16.39 -22.05 7.17
N ARG A 247 -16.55 -22.16 8.49
CA ARG A 247 -17.77 -22.65 9.15
C ARG A 247 -18.16 -21.70 10.28
N LEU A 248 -19.47 -21.48 10.42
CA LEU A 248 -20.04 -20.78 11.57
C LEU A 248 -20.75 -21.80 12.46
N LEU A 249 -20.32 -21.89 13.70
CA LEU A 249 -20.96 -22.75 14.70
C LEU A 249 -21.43 -21.90 15.89
N PRO A 250 -22.49 -22.31 16.62
CA PRO A 250 -22.86 -21.68 17.87
C PRO A 250 -21.70 -21.71 18.86
N ASP A 251 -21.52 -20.64 19.62
CA ASP A 251 -20.54 -20.61 20.70
C ASP A 251 -20.97 -21.61 21.80
N PRO A 252 -20.11 -22.58 22.19
CA PRO A 252 -20.43 -23.53 23.24
C PRO A 252 -20.81 -22.88 24.58
N GLU A 253 -20.28 -21.69 24.87
CA GLU A 253 -20.56 -20.96 26.11
C GLU A 253 -21.80 -20.06 26.00
N ASN A 254 -22.21 -19.72 24.78
CA ASN A 254 -23.37 -18.88 24.53
C ASN A 254 -23.98 -19.16 23.15
N SER A 255 -25.00 -20.01 23.10
CA SER A 255 -25.64 -20.45 21.84
C SER A 255 -26.25 -19.33 20.98
N SER A 256 -26.45 -18.12 21.55
CA SER A 256 -26.89 -16.94 20.80
C SER A 256 -25.77 -16.27 19.99
N ARG A 257 -24.50 -16.56 20.31
CA ARG A 257 -23.31 -16.10 19.59
C ARG A 257 -22.85 -17.17 18.62
N ARG A 258 -22.17 -16.73 17.56
CA ARG A 258 -21.50 -17.61 16.60
C ARG A 258 -20.00 -17.39 16.65
N LYS A 259 -19.23 -18.46 16.56
CA LYS A 259 -17.78 -18.46 16.41
C LYS A 259 -17.40 -18.91 15.00
N LEU A 260 -16.25 -18.44 14.54
CA LEU A 260 -15.72 -18.74 13.22
C LEU A 260 -14.70 -19.88 13.32
N TYR A 261 -14.86 -20.87 12.45
CA TYR A 261 -14.02 -22.05 12.37
C TYR A 261 -13.53 -22.28 10.94
N CYS A 262 -12.45 -23.04 10.78
CA CYS A 262 -12.05 -23.58 9.47
C CYS A 262 -11.98 -25.11 9.48
N VAL A 263 -12.29 -25.72 8.33
CA VAL A 263 -12.12 -27.15 8.09
C VAL A 263 -10.64 -27.55 8.09
N VAL A 264 -10.32 -28.61 8.83
CA VAL A 264 -8.99 -29.21 8.91
C VAL A 264 -8.94 -30.42 7.96
N ARG A 265 -8.07 -30.36 6.93
CA ARG A 265 -8.03 -31.37 5.85
C ARG A 265 -7.04 -32.53 6.07
N THR A 266 -6.40 -32.64 7.24
CA THR A 266 -5.35 -33.64 7.49
C THR A 266 -5.83 -34.84 8.31
N ASN A 267 -5.60 -36.04 7.77
CA ASN A 267 -5.72 -37.36 8.43
C ASN A 267 -4.63 -37.62 9.49
N GLY A 268 -4.15 -36.61 10.23
CA GLY A 268 -2.95 -36.79 11.07
C GLY A 268 -2.63 -35.71 12.10
N HIS A 269 -3.62 -34.90 12.51
CA HIS A 269 -3.45 -34.07 13.70
C HIS A 269 -4.25 -34.67 14.86
N ASP A 270 -3.54 -35.29 15.81
CA ASP A 270 -4.01 -35.61 17.17
C ASP A 270 -4.10 -34.31 18.01
N GLY A 271 -4.75 -33.28 17.47
CA GLY A 271 -4.99 -32.02 18.17
C GLY A 271 -6.23 -32.14 19.06
N SER A 272 -6.02 -32.16 20.38
CA SER A 272 -7.07 -32.25 21.43
C SER A 272 -8.18 -31.18 21.41
N CYS A 273 -8.15 -30.20 20.48
CA CYS A 273 -9.11 -29.09 20.38
C CYS A 273 -9.97 -29.09 19.10
N ALA A 274 -9.92 -30.13 18.27
CA ALA A 274 -10.72 -30.16 17.04
C ALA A 274 -12.18 -30.56 17.30
N LEU A 275 -13.12 -29.73 16.87
CA LEU A 275 -14.56 -30.00 16.96
C LEU A 275 -15.05 -30.73 15.71
N LYS A 276 -16.08 -31.57 15.84
CA LYS A 276 -16.76 -32.17 14.69
C LYS A 276 -18.06 -31.43 14.41
N THR A 277 -18.27 -31.03 13.15
CA THR A 277 -19.55 -30.49 12.71
C THR A 277 -20.60 -31.61 12.67
N HIS A 278 -21.87 -31.23 12.55
CA HIS A 278 -22.97 -32.18 12.33
C HIS A 278 -22.85 -32.96 11.01
N HIS A 279 -22.04 -32.47 10.06
CA HIS A 279 -21.69 -33.16 8.82
C HIS A 279 -20.43 -34.03 8.95
N GLY A 280 -19.87 -34.17 10.15
CA GLY A 280 -18.67 -34.96 10.41
C GLY A 280 -17.35 -34.28 10.03
N GLU A 281 -17.38 -33.01 9.63
CA GLU A 281 -16.16 -32.26 9.31
C GLU A 281 -15.39 -31.93 10.58
N VAL A 282 -14.08 -32.14 10.56
CA VAL A 282 -13.19 -31.71 11.64
C VAL A 282 -12.85 -30.24 11.43
N VAL A 283 -13.10 -29.42 12.45
CA VAL A 283 -12.88 -27.97 12.41
C VAL A 283 -12.09 -27.48 13.60
N GLU A 284 -11.41 -26.35 13.41
CA GLU A 284 -10.69 -25.62 14.47
C GLU A 284 -11.12 -24.16 14.51
N GLU A 285 -11.08 -23.54 15.69
CA GLU A 285 -11.47 -22.15 15.90
C GLU A 285 -10.46 -21.18 15.25
N ILE A 286 -10.99 -20.11 14.67
CA ILE A 286 -10.20 -19.00 14.12
C ILE A 286 -10.20 -17.86 15.12
N PHE A 287 -9.01 -17.49 15.61
CA PHE A 287 -8.83 -16.42 16.60
C PHE A 287 -8.45 -15.07 15.99
N GLN A 288 -7.91 -15.07 14.78
CA GLN A 288 -7.51 -13.88 14.02
C GLN A 288 -7.35 -14.21 12.54
N LEU A 289 -7.55 -13.22 11.68
CA LEU A 289 -7.52 -13.39 10.23
C LEU A 289 -6.72 -12.30 9.52
N GLY A 290 -5.85 -12.75 8.61
CA GLY A 290 -5.33 -11.92 7.53
C GLY A 290 -6.13 -12.11 6.24
N LEU A 291 -6.41 -11.03 5.52
CA LEU A 291 -7.20 -11.06 4.30
C LEU A 291 -6.31 -10.92 3.05
N GLU A 292 -6.44 -11.89 2.16
CA GLU A 292 -5.79 -11.95 0.84
C GLU A 292 -6.85 -12.31 -0.22
N LEU A 293 -7.95 -11.55 -0.18
CA LEU A 293 -9.11 -11.65 -1.06
C LEU A 293 -9.29 -10.36 -1.87
N HIS A 294 -9.68 -10.47 -3.13
CA HIS A 294 -10.26 -9.33 -3.85
C HIS A 294 -11.58 -8.91 -3.22
N GLN A 295 -11.94 -7.63 -3.38
CA GLN A 295 -13.16 -7.07 -2.80
C GLN A 295 -14.43 -7.81 -3.26
N ARG A 296 -14.46 -8.32 -4.50
CA ARG A 296 -15.57 -9.16 -4.99
C ARG A 296 -15.66 -10.51 -4.28
N GLU A 297 -14.53 -11.11 -3.91
CA GLU A 297 -14.48 -12.39 -3.20
C GLU A 297 -14.92 -12.21 -1.75
N LEU A 298 -14.43 -11.14 -1.10
CA LEU A 298 -14.85 -10.76 0.25
C LEU A 298 -16.37 -10.50 0.31
N LEU A 299 -16.89 -9.72 -0.64
CA LEU A 299 -18.31 -9.41 -0.73
C LEU A 299 -19.15 -10.56 -1.29
N ALA A 300 -18.56 -11.67 -1.72
CA ALA A 300 -19.30 -12.89 -2.07
C ALA A 300 -19.63 -13.74 -0.83
N LEU A 301 -18.98 -13.50 0.31
CA LEU A 301 -19.28 -14.20 1.56
C LEU A 301 -20.73 -13.93 2.02
N GLU A 302 -21.33 -14.94 2.63
CA GLU A 302 -22.64 -14.81 3.28
C GLU A 302 -22.61 -13.73 4.38
N PRO A 303 -23.70 -12.99 4.62
CA PRO A 303 -23.69 -11.80 5.47
C PRO A 303 -23.11 -12.04 6.87
N GLU A 304 -23.51 -13.13 7.54
CA GLU A 304 -23.03 -13.42 8.89
C GLU A 304 -21.58 -13.92 8.88
N MET A 305 -21.17 -14.64 7.84
CA MET A 305 -19.76 -15.05 7.67
C MET A 305 -18.86 -13.82 7.52
N LEU A 306 -19.27 -12.89 6.66
CA LEU A 306 -18.56 -11.64 6.42
C LEU A 306 -18.41 -10.82 7.70
N ARG A 307 -19.45 -10.73 8.53
CA ARG A 307 -19.42 -10.05 9.82
C ARG A 307 -18.36 -10.65 10.76
N GLN A 308 -18.34 -11.97 10.93
CA GLN A 308 -17.35 -12.64 11.79
C GLN A 308 -15.92 -12.48 11.24
N VAL A 309 -15.74 -12.57 9.92
CA VAL A 309 -14.46 -12.28 9.26
C VAL A 309 -14.00 -10.85 9.53
N CYS A 310 -14.91 -9.87 9.55
CA CYS A 310 -14.57 -8.47 9.84
C CYS A 310 -14.17 -8.25 11.30
N LEU A 311 -14.78 -8.95 12.26
CA LEU A 311 -14.45 -8.82 13.68
C LEU A 311 -13.08 -9.42 14.02
N LEU A 312 -12.72 -10.53 13.37
CA LEU A 312 -11.46 -11.23 13.60
C LEU A 312 -10.31 -10.74 12.71
N GLY A 313 -10.63 -9.97 11.67
CA GLY A 313 -9.66 -9.41 10.73
C GLY A 313 -8.78 -8.37 11.42
N PHE A 314 -7.46 -8.58 11.41
CA PHE A 314 -6.55 -7.61 12.02
C PHE A 314 -6.36 -6.34 11.16
N ASN A 315 -6.71 -6.42 9.87
CA ASN A 315 -6.72 -5.26 8.99
C ASN A 315 -8.16 -4.74 8.86
N ASP A 316 -8.37 -3.51 9.32
CA ASP A 316 -9.71 -2.97 9.58
C ASP A 316 -10.53 -2.78 8.30
N MET A 317 -11.77 -3.23 8.34
CA MET A 317 -12.63 -3.21 7.16
C MET A 317 -12.95 -1.79 6.66
N ARG A 318 -12.96 -0.78 7.55
CA ARG A 318 -13.10 0.62 7.16
C ARG A 318 -11.89 1.08 6.35
N THR A 319 -10.69 0.61 6.69
CA THR A 319 -9.49 0.83 5.88
C THR A 319 -9.59 0.15 4.51
N LEU A 320 -10.05 -1.11 4.45
CA LEU A 320 -10.17 -1.86 3.19
C LEU A 320 -11.21 -1.29 2.23
N LEU A 321 -12.35 -0.80 2.73
CA LEU A 321 -13.47 -0.35 1.92
C LEU A 321 -13.48 1.16 1.68
N LEU A 322 -12.96 1.96 2.60
CA LEU A 322 -12.93 3.42 2.48
C LEU A 322 -11.54 3.92 2.08
N VAL A 323 -10.52 3.61 2.86
CA VAL A 323 -9.18 4.21 2.69
C VAL A 323 -8.45 3.73 1.45
N HIS A 324 -8.63 2.46 1.10
CA HIS A 324 -8.07 1.89 -0.14
C HIS A 324 -8.73 2.47 -1.41
N ASP A 325 -9.95 3.01 -1.32
CA ASP A 325 -10.65 3.57 -2.46
C ASP A 325 -9.97 4.87 -2.92
N LYS A 326 -9.69 5.00 -4.22
CA LYS A 326 -8.97 6.16 -4.76
C LYS A 326 -9.69 7.48 -4.55
N ARG A 327 -11.01 7.44 -4.32
CA ARG A 327 -11.81 8.61 -3.98
C ARG A 327 -11.43 9.20 -2.62
N MET A 328 -10.89 8.41 -1.69
CA MET A 328 -10.47 8.89 -0.36
C MET A 328 -9.47 10.05 -0.44
N LEU A 329 -8.46 9.95 -1.32
CA LEU A 329 -7.49 11.04 -1.49
C LEU A 329 -8.13 12.33 -2.04
N GLY A 330 -9.16 12.21 -2.87
CA GLY A 330 -9.95 13.36 -3.33
C GLY A 330 -10.79 13.96 -2.21
N ILE A 331 -11.38 13.12 -1.35
CA ILE A 331 -12.12 13.56 -0.16
C ILE A 331 -11.19 14.31 0.79
N VAL A 332 -10.04 13.74 1.15
CA VAL A 332 -9.04 14.39 2.03
C VAL A 332 -8.69 15.79 1.53
N ARG A 333 -8.44 15.94 0.22
CA ARG A 333 -8.13 17.26 -0.37
C ARG A 333 -9.27 18.26 -0.27
N GLN A 334 -10.51 17.81 -0.48
CA GLN A 334 -11.69 18.68 -0.35
C GLN A 334 -12.00 19.02 1.12
N GLU A 335 -11.56 18.19 2.07
CA GLU A 335 -11.77 18.38 3.51
C GLU A 335 -10.69 19.22 4.20
N LEU A 336 -9.61 19.65 3.51
CA LEU A 336 -8.50 20.36 4.17
C LEU A 336 -8.94 21.59 4.97
N GLY A 337 -9.77 22.47 4.37
CA GLY A 337 -10.31 23.64 5.06
C GLY A 337 -11.21 23.27 6.26
N PRO A 338 -12.24 22.42 6.09
CA PRO A 338 -13.04 21.90 7.19
C PRO A 338 -12.23 21.26 8.32
N LEU A 339 -11.19 20.48 8.00
CA LEU A 339 -10.32 19.83 8.98
C LEU A 339 -9.49 20.83 9.79
N VAL A 340 -9.03 21.92 9.16
CA VAL A 340 -8.37 23.03 9.87
C VAL A 340 -9.35 23.76 10.78
N ALA A 341 -10.56 24.05 10.28
CA ALA A 341 -11.60 24.70 11.08
C ALA A 341 -11.99 23.87 12.32
N LYS A 342 -12.03 22.54 12.20
CA LYS A 342 -12.27 21.59 13.29
C LYS A 342 -11.04 21.34 14.18
N LYS A 343 -9.88 21.94 13.88
CA LYS A 343 -8.60 21.75 14.58
C LYS A 343 -8.07 20.32 14.57
N VAL A 344 -8.49 19.53 13.58
CA VAL A 344 -7.92 18.20 13.31
C VAL A 344 -6.56 18.34 12.66
N LEU A 345 -6.43 19.32 11.77
CA LEU A 345 -5.17 19.70 11.13
C LEU A 345 -4.79 21.11 11.54
N THR A 346 -3.49 21.35 11.62
CA THR A 346 -2.93 22.71 11.55
C THR A 346 -2.94 23.21 10.10
N GLN A 347 -2.82 24.52 9.91
CA GLN A 347 -2.66 25.11 8.58
C GLN A 347 -1.45 24.53 7.84
N ALA A 348 -0.31 24.35 8.53
CA ALA A 348 0.89 23.75 7.96
C ALA A 348 0.66 22.30 7.51
N GLN A 349 -0.04 21.49 8.31
CA GLN A 349 -0.38 20.11 7.92
C GLN A 349 -1.32 20.07 6.70
N ALA A 350 -2.27 21.01 6.61
CA ALA A 350 -3.13 21.12 5.44
C ALA A 350 -2.34 21.46 4.16
N GLU A 351 -1.36 22.36 4.26
CA GLU A 351 -0.46 22.70 3.16
C GLU A 351 0.45 21.52 2.76
N VAL A 352 0.96 20.79 3.74
CA VAL A 352 1.72 19.54 3.52
C VAL A 352 0.87 18.54 2.74
N LEU A 353 -0.42 18.37 3.07
CA LEU A 353 -1.31 17.47 2.32
C LEU A 353 -1.68 18.00 0.94
N ASP A 354 -1.92 19.29 0.80
CA ASP A 354 -2.25 19.90 -0.49
C ASP A 354 -1.09 19.73 -1.50
N LYS A 355 0.14 19.88 -1.01
CA LYS A 355 1.37 19.60 -1.76
C LYS A 355 1.66 18.09 -1.84
N GLY A 356 1.31 17.29 -0.85
CA GLY A 356 1.72 15.89 -0.78
C GLY A 356 0.77 14.89 -1.45
N ILE A 357 -0.47 15.28 -1.78
CA ILE A 357 -1.47 14.40 -2.41
C ILE A 357 -1.70 14.81 -3.86
N ALA A 358 -1.70 13.86 -4.79
CA ALA A 358 -2.05 14.15 -6.19
C ALA A 358 -3.48 14.67 -6.31
N LYS A 359 -3.67 15.79 -7.03
CA LYS A 359 -5.00 16.38 -7.24
C LYS A 359 -5.93 15.36 -7.88
N THR A 360 -6.95 14.96 -7.13
CA THR A 360 -7.92 13.93 -7.50
C THR A 360 -9.31 14.55 -7.50
N ILE A 361 -9.95 14.55 -8.66
CA ILE A 361 -11.28 15.10 -8.90
C ILE A 361 -12.30 13.96 -8.83
N LEU A 362 -13.31 14.14 -7.98
CA LEU A 362 -14.36 13.15 -7.74
C LEU A 362 -15.49 13.26 -8.75
N ALA A 363 -16.15 12.14 -9.02
CA ALA A 363 -17.41 12.11 -9.75
C ALA A 363 -18.47 12.97 -9.02
N GLY A 364 -19.36 13.64 -9.76
CA GLY A 364 -20.38 14.52 -9.19
C GLY A 364 -19.92 15.88 -8.66
N SER A 365 -18.60 16.10 -8.56
CA SER A 365 -18.02 17.33 -8.00
C SER A 365 -18.16 18.56 -8.92
N ALA A 366 -18.03 19.75 -8.34
CA ALA A 366 -18.04 21.00 -9.11
C ALA A 366 -16.80 21.10 -10.02
N GLU A 367 -15.67 20.60 -9.55
CA GLU A 367 -14.39 20.55 -10.23
C GLU A 367 -14.46 19.68 -11.49
N LEU A 368 -15.19 18.55 -11.43
CA LEU A 368 -15.44 17.72 -12.61
C LEU A 368 -16.27 18.47 -13.65
N ARG A 369 -17.35 19.15 -13.23
CA ARG A 369 -18.18 19.93 -14.15
C ARG A 369 -17.38 21.04 -14.84
N GLN A 370 -16.51 21.72 -14.08
CA GLN A 370 -15.60 22.73 -14.64
C GLN A 370 -14.58 22.10 -15.61
N LEU A 371 -14.00 20.95 -15.27
CA LEU A 371 -13.06 20.24 -16.14
C LEU A 371 -13.73 19.80 -17.45
N LEU A 372 -14.96 19.32 -17.38
CA LEU A 372 -15.75 18.92 -18.54
C LEU A 372 -15.99 20.11 -19.49
N VAL A 373 -16.43 21.26 -18.96
CA VAL A 373 -16.60 22.49 -19.76
C VAL A 373 -15.28 22.91 -20.40
N LYS A 374 -14.20 22.96 -19.62
CA LYS A 374 -12.86 23.34 -20.13
C LYS A 374 -12.33 22.35 -21.16
N SER A 375 -12.61 21.05 -21.01
CA SER A 375 -12.15 20.02 -21.94
C SER A 375 -12.77 20.17 -23.34
N ARG A 376 -13.99 20.72 -23.45
CA ARG A 376 -14.63 21.03 -24.73
C ARG A 376 -13.92 22.17 -25.46
N SER A 377 -13.58 23.24 -24.74
CA SER A 377 -12.88 24.41 -25.32
C SER A 377 -11.39 24.16 -25.55
N PHE A 378 -10.77 23.30 -24.74
CA PHE A 378 -9.34 23.01 -24.77
C PHE A 378 -9.09 21.49 -24.81
N PRO A 379 -9.24 20.83 -25.97
CA PRO A 379 -9.14 19.38 -26.06
C PRO A 379 -7.84 18.80 -25.50
N LYS A 380 -6.71 19.50 -25.67
CA LYS A 380 -5.38 19.06 -25.19
C LYS A 380 -5.25 19.09 -23.66
N LEU A 381 -6.17 19.74 -22.93
CA LEU A 381 -6.17 19.77 -21.46
C LEU A 381 -6.17 18.35 -20.86
N ARG A 382 -6.83 17.39 -21.52
CA ARG A 382 -6.89 16.00 -21.08
C ARG A 382 -5.51 15.35 -20.91
N HIS A 383 -4.49 15.79 -21.65
CA HIS A 383 -3.13 15.22 -21.56
C HIS A 383 -2.49 15.43 -20.17
N GLN A 384 -3.01 16.37 -19.39
CA GLN A 384 -2.58 16.67 -18.02
C GLN A 384 -3.23 15.76 -16.98
N TYR A 385 -4.05 14.80 -17.40
CA TYR A 385 -4.85 13.96 -16.49
C TYR A 385 -4.79 12.49 -16.88
N ILE A 386 -5.13 11.66 -15.90
CA ILE A 386 -5.35 10.23 -16.04
C ILE A 386 -6.70 9.86 -15.39
N LEU A 387 -7.35 8.85 -15.94
CA LEU A 387 -8.53 8.22 -15.36
C LEU A 387 -8.07 6.97 -14.61
N LYS A 388 -8.37 6.89 -13.32
CA LYS A 388 -8.03 5.73 -12.49
C LYS A 388 -9.31 5.04 -11.99
N PRO A 389 -9.48 3.72 -12.22
CA PRO A 389 -10.61 2.98 -11.65
C PRO A 389 -10.59 3.05 -10.12
N ILE A 390 -11.75 3.30 -9.50
CA ILE A 390 -11.86 3.59 -8.06
C ILE A 390 -11.33 2.47 -7.14
N ARG A 391 -11.46 1.21 -7.55
CA ARG A 391 -11.17 0.01 -6.71
C ARG A 391 -10.09 -0.94 -7.26
N GLY A 392 -9.46 -0.57 -8.38
CA GLY A 392 -8.40 -1.35 -9.03
C GLY A 392 -7.04 -1.24 -8.32
N GLY A 393 -6.11 -2.13 -8.65
CA GLY A 393 -4.72 -2.06 -8.20
C GLY A 393 -3.75 -2.36 -9.35
N LYS A 394 -2.44 -2.26 -9.10
CA LYS A 394 -1.38 -2.62 -10.07
C LYS A 394 -1.48 -1.88 -11.42
N GLY A 395 -2.06 -0.68 -11.43
CA GLY A 395 -2.26 0.11 -12.65
C GLY A 395 -3.31 -0.41 -13.64
N ALA A 396 -4.02 -1.50 -13.33
CA ALA A 396 -5.01 -2.08 -14.22
C ALA A 396 -6.17 -1.10 -14.50
N GLY A 397 -6.46 -0.88 -15.78
CA GLY A 397 -7.54 -0.01 -16.24
C GLY A 397 -7.26 1.50 -16.13
N ILE A 398 -6.03 1.92 -15.83
CA ILE A 398 -5.67 3.34 -15.90
C ILE A 398 -5.65 3.79 -17.36
N LEU A 399 -6.37 4.87 -17.66
CA LEU A 399 -6.36 5.50 -18.97
C LEU A 399 -5.61 6.83 -18.89
N PHE A 400 -4.60 7.00 -19.74
CA PHE A 400 -3.90 8.28 -19.86
C PHE A 400 -4.66 9.17 -20.84
N GLY A 401 -4.89 10.43 -20.46
CA GLY A 401 -5.65 11.35 -21.32
C GLY A 401 -4.98 11.62 -22.66
N ASP A 402 -3.66 11.48 -22.77
CA ASP A 402 -2.91 11.56 -24.02
C ASP A 402 -2.98 10.28 -24.88
N SER A 403 -3.54 9.19 -24.35
CA SER A 403 -3.71 7.90 -25.04
C SER A 403 -5.15 7.61 -25.44
N ILE A 404 -6.09 8.51 -25.17
CA ILE A 404 -7.50 8.37 -25.56
C ILE A 404 -7.97 9.56 -26.39
N SER A 405 -8.99 9.33 -27.23
CA SER A 405 -9.61 10.37 -28.05
C SER A 405 -10.31 11.40 -27.17
N ILE A 406 -10.56 12.59 -27.74
CA ILE A 406 -11.33 13.62 -27.05
C ILE A 406 -12.76 13.16 -26.78
N ASP A 407 -13.38 12.42 -27.71
CA ASP A 407 -14.76 11.93 -27.55
C ASP A 407 -14.85 10.95 -26.39
N THR A 408 -13.95 9.94 -26.33
CA THR A 408 -13.89 9.00 -25.20
C THR A 408 -13.65 9.72 -23.87
N TRP A 409 -12.81 10.75 -23.86
CA TRP A 409 -12.57 11.57 -22.67
C TRP A 409 -13.85 12.30 -22.22
N ILE A 410 -14.51 13.03 -23.12
CA ILE A 410 -15.73 13.79 -22.83
C ILE A 410 -16.86 12.86 -22.41
N ASP A 411 -17.09 11.75 -23.12
CA ASP A 411 -18.12 10.76 -22.80
C ASP A 411 -17.91 10.16 -21.41
N THR A 412 -16.66 9.91 -21.03
CA THR A 412 -16.32 9.42 -19.70
C THR A 412 -16.59 10.49 -18.63
N LEU A 413 -16.19 11.75 -18.86
CA LEU A 413 -16.49 12.84 -17.92
C LEU A 413 -18.00 13.10 -17.76
N GLU A 414 -18.78 13.01 -18.86
CA GLU A 414 -20.24 13.14 -18.83
C GLU A 414 -20.88 12.04 -17.98
N ARG A 415 -20.46 10.77 -18.15
CA ARG A 415 -20.93 9.66 -17.30
C ARG A 415 -20.60 9.87 -15.82
N MET A 416 -19.48 10.53 -15.52
CA MET A 416 -19.05 10.84 -14.14
C MET A 416 -19.75 12.06 -13.52
N ARG A 417 -20.69 12.72 -14.21
CA ARG A 417 -21.42 13.89 -13.67
C ARG A 417 -22.22 13.62 -12.42
N THR A 418 -22.51 12.37 -12.14
CA THR A 418 -23.11 11.93 -10.87
C THR A 418 -22.12 11.01 -10.14
N ALA A 419 -22.18 11.00 -8.82
CA ALA A 419 -21.27 10.18 -8.02
C ALA A 419 -21.63 8.67 -8.04
N GLY A 420 -22.76 8.29 -8.63
CA GLY A 420 -23.33 6.94 -8.55
C GLY A 420 -22.41 5.83 -9.03
N LEU A 421 -22.56 4.65 -8.42
CA LEU A 421 -21.94 3.41 -8.88
C LEU A 421 -22.77 2.85 -10.04
N GLY A 422 -22.48 3.28 -11.28
CA GLY A 422 -23.07 2.68 -12.48
C GLY A 422 -22.60 1.23 -12.72
N SER A 423 -23.16 0.56 -13.73
CA SER A 423 -22.76 -0.79 -14.16
C SER A 423 -21.38 -0.84 -14.85
N GLU A 424 -20.86 0.31 -15.27
CA GLU A 424 -19.53 0.46 -15.90
C GLU A 424 -18.46 0.91 -14.89
N ALA A 425 -17.18 0.81 -15.28
CA ALA A 425 -16.05 1.22 -14.46
C ALA A 425 -16.18 2.69 -14.00
N SER A 426 -16.34 2.90 -12.70
CA SER A 426 -16.27 4.23 -12.08
C SER A 426 -14.81 4.66 -11.94
N TYR A 427 -14.51 5.92 -12.30
CA TYR A 427 -13.17 6.48 -12.28
C TYR A 427 -13.07 7.65 -11.30
N VAL A 428 -11.84 7.96 -10.88
CA VAL A 428 -11.45 9.32 -10.49
C VAL A 428 -10.62 9.94 -11.61
N VAL A 429 -10.71 11.26 -11.77
CA VAL A 429 -9.79 12.00 -12.64
C VAL A 429 -8.64 12.51 -11.76
N GLN A 430 -7.43 12.06 -12.01
CA GLN A 430 -6.25 12.50 -11.26
C GLN A 430 -5.33 13.31 -12.17
N ARG A 431 -4.76 14.42 -11.65
CA ARG A 431 -3.71 15.14 -12.35
C ARG A 431 -2.55 14.18 -12.62
N ARG A 432 -2.10 14.12 -13.86
CA ARG A 432 -0.90 13.40 -14.25
C ARG A 432 0.31 14.04 -13.57
N ILE A 433 1.10 13.22 -12.89
CA ILE A 433 2.38 13.61 -12.34
C ILE A 433 3.42 13.59 -13.45
N THR A 434 4.25 14.63 -13.51
CA THR A 434 5.44 14.66 -14.35
C THR A 434 6.61 14.29 -13.46
N PRO A 435 7.04 13.01 -13.45
CA PRO A 435 8.02 12.58 -12.48
C PRO A 435 9.40 13.14 -12.80
N ARG A 436 10.17 13.42 -11.75
CA ARG A 436 11.62 13.61 -11.86
C ARG A 436 12.26 12.31 -12.34
N LEU A 437 13.19 12.43 -13.27
CA LEU A 437 14.00 11.32 -13.78
C LEU A 437 15.33 11.27 -13.05
N TYR A 438 15.82 10.05 -12.81
CA TYR A 438 17.08 9.80 -12.14
C TYR A 438 17.99 9.01 -13.07
N GLU A 439 19.29 9.33 -13.04
CA GLU A 439 20.29 8.48 -13.67
C GLU A 439 20.44 7.20 -12.85
N MET A 440 20.27 6.05 -13.49
CA MET A 440 20.30 4.76 -12.82
C MET A 440 21.07 3.72 -13.63
N VAL A 441 21.61 2.73 -12.92
CA VAL A 441 22.12 1.46 -13.45
C VAL A 441 21.37 0.34 -12.75
N LEU A 442 20.54 -0.38 -13.50
CA LEU A 442 19.56 -1.31 -12.96
C LEU A 442 19.97 -2.78 -13.03
N ASP A 443 20.88 -3.13 -13.94
CA ASP A 443 21.32 -4.50 -14.16
C ASP A 443 22.85 -4.59 -14.29
N SER A 444 23.35 -5.82 -14.48
CA SER A 444 24.78 -6.12 -14.52
C SER A 444 25.48 -5.69 -15.81
N SER A 445 24.75 -5.17 -16.81
CA SER A 445 25.36 -4.61 -18.03
C SER A 445 26.16 -3.34 -17.72
N GLY A 446 25.73 -2.58 -16.71
CA GLY A 446 26.26 -1.25 -16.43
C GLY A 446 25.60 -0.14 -17.25
N ASP A 447 24.57 -0.46 -18.04
CA ASP A 447 23.88 0.51 -18.89
C ASP A 447 23.17 1.57 -18.04
N ARG A 448 23.41 2.83 -18.42
CA ARG A 448 22.79 3.98 -17.76
C ARG A 448 21.44 4.28 -18.39
N VAL A 449 20.44 4.44 -17.55
CA VAL A 449 19.07 4.79 -17.93
C VAL A 449 18.58 6.02 -17.15
N GLN A 450 17.54 6.67 -17.67
CA GLN A 450 16.90 7.85 -17.06
C GLN A 450 15.44 7.53 -16.79
N TYR A 451 15.13 7.04 -15.59
CA TYR A 451 13.80 6.55 -15.25
C TYR A 451 13.21 7.22 -14.00
N PRO A 452 11.87 7.25 -13.89
CA PRO A 452 11.21 7.77 -12.69
C PRO A 452 11.30 6.77 -11.53
N LEU A 453 11.24 7.30 -10.31
CA LEU A 453 11.07 6.51 -9.10
C LEU A 453 9.61 6.53 -8.64
N VAL A 454 9.06 5.35 -8.38
CA VAL A 454 7.78 5.16 -7.69
C VAL A 454 8.05 4.57 -6.31
N GLY A 455 7.91 5.40 -5.30
CA GLY A 455 8.14 5.04 -3.90
C GLY A 455 6.93 4.42 -3.25
N THR A 456 7.18 3.69 -2.18
CA THR A 456 6.16 3.21 -1.25
C THR A 456 6.62 3.47 0.17
N TYR A 457 5.69 3.59 1.09
CA TYR A 457 5.99 3.55 2.53
C TYR A 457 4.90 2.77 3.24
N HIS A 458 5.24 2.24 4.41
CA HIS A 458 4.35 1.38 5.19
C HIS A 458 3.90 2.09 6.45
N ALA A 459 2.63 1.89 6.80
CA ALA A 459 2.09 2.34 8.06
C ALA A 459 1.17 1.28 8.67
N VAL A 460 1.23 1.20 10.00
CA VAL A 460 0.50 0.21 10.80
C VAL A 460 -0.14 0.92 11.98
N HIS A 461 -1.45 0.72 12.13
CA HIS A 461 -2.31 1.37 13.13
C HIS A 461 -2.19 2.90 13.16
N GLY A 462 -1.85 3.52 12.02
CA GLY A 462 -1.64 4.96 11.86
C GLY A 462 -0.24 5.46 12.24
N LYS A 463 0.71 4.56 12.49
CA LYS A 463 2.11 4.92 12.72
C LYS A 463 2.94 4.65 11.47
N LEU A 464 3.84 5.57 11.13
CA LEU A 464 4.81 5.38 10.06
C LEU A 464 5.80 4.28 10.46
N VAL A 465 5.71 3.13 9.78
CA VAL A 465 6.73 2.08 9.92
C VAL A 465 8.01 2.53 9.23
N GLY A 466 7.91 3.09 8.02
CA GLY A 466 9.06 3.64 7.31
C GLY A 466 8.90 3.54 5.80
N LEU A 467 9.97 3.91 5.10
CA LEU A 467 10.09 3.75 3.66
C LEU A 467 10.03 2.27 3.29
N GLY A 468 9.26 1.98 2.25
CA GLY A 468 9.34 0.72 1.53
C GLY A 468 10.36 0.82 0.40
N ILE A 469 10.21 -0.08 -0.56
CA ILE A 469 11.04 -0.13 -1.74
C ILE A 469 10.67 0.99 -2.73
N TRP A 470 11.65 1.35 -3.56
CA TRP A 470 11.45 2.04 -4.81
C TRP A 470 11.20 1.04 -5.94
N ARG A 471 10.37 1.43 -6.90
CA ARG A 471 10.19 0.74 -8.18
C ARG A 471 10.54 1.69 -9.32
N THR A 472 11.19 1.16 -10.35
CA THR A 472 11.60 1.94 -11.52
C THR A 472 11.51 1.11 -12.81
N SER A 473 11.16 1.76 -13.92
CA SER A 473 11.08 1.18 -15.27
C SER A 473 10.95 2.28 -16.32
N GLY A 474 11.23 1.97 -17.59
CA GLY A 474 10.93 2.85 -18.73
C GLY A 474 9.44 2.96 -19.06
N ASP A 475 8.60 2.09 -18.51
CA ASP A 475 7.16 2.07 -18.75
C ASP A 475 6.41 3.17 -17.97
N ARG A 476 5.26 3.59 -18.52
CA ARG A 476 4.36 4.56 -17.88
C ARG A 476 3.72 4.06 -16.58
N ILE A 477 3.65 2.75 -16.39
CA ILE A 477 3.15 2.09 -15.18
C ILE A 477 4.25 1.17 -14.67
N CYS A 478 4.75 1.44 -13.47
CA CYS A 478 5.84 0.68 -12.87
C CYS A 478 5.33 -0.37 -11.89
N ALA A 479 5.55 -1.65 -12.21
CA ALA A 479 5.31 -2.76 -11.29
C ALA A 479 6.37 -3.85 -11.45
N ILE A 480 6.80 -4.42 -10.32
CA ILE A 480 7.74 -5.56 -10.31
C ILE A 480 7.17 -6.74 -11.08
N SER A 481 5.86 -6.97 -10.94
CA SER A 481 5.17 -8.08 -11.59
C SER A 481 5.11 -8.00 -13.12
N THR A 482 5.49 -6.86 -13.71
CA THR A 482 5.54 -6.59 -15.16
C THR A 482 6.94 -6.22 -15.65
N GLY A 483 7.99 -6.48 -14.84
CA GLY A 483 9.39 -6.29 -15.24
C GLY A 483 10.09 -5.06 -14.69
N GLY A 484 9.44 -4.27 -13.81
CA GLY A 484 10.10 -3.16 -13.13
C GLY A 484 11.16 -3.63 -12.13
N SER A 485 12.28 -2.91 -12.06
CA SER A 485 13.31 -3.12 -11.04
C SER A 485 12.88 -2.54 -9.70
N TRP A 486 13.46 -3.05 -8.62
CA TRP A 486 13.24 -2.50 -7.28
C TRP A 486 14.54 -2.37 -6.49
N LEU A 487 14.53 -1.45 -5.53
CA LEU A 487 15.73 -1.04 -4.78
C LEU A 487 15.36 -0.41 -3.45
N CYS A 488 16.30 -0.48 -2.49
CA CYS A 488 16.14 0.05 -1.15
C CYS A 488 16.74 1.46 -1.01
N SER A 489 16.56 2.04 0.17
CA SER A 489 17.01 3.39 0.51
C SER A 489 18.04 3.38 1.62
N VAL A 490 19.06 4.22 1.50
CA VAL A 490 20.08 4.44 2.54
C VAL A 490 20.25 5.92 2.84
N LEU A 491 20.85 6.21 3.98
CA LEU A 491 21.22 7.55 4.45
C LEU A 491 22.70 7.53 4.84
N ARG A 492 23.30 8.71 4.93
CA ARG A 492 24.58 8.85 5.64
C ARG A 492 24.37 8.58 7.14
N ALA A 493 25.29 7.82 7.74
CA ALA A 493 25.45 7.79 9.18
C ALA A 493 25.84 9.20 9.67
N ASP A 494 25.35 9.58 10.85
CA ASP A 494 25.72 10.84 11.49
C ASP A 494 27.15 10.86 12.01
#